data_AF-A9EDW9-F1
#
_entry.id   AF-A9EDW9-F1
#
_cell.length_a   1.000
_cell.length_b   1.000
_cell.length_c   1.000
_cell.angle_alpha   90.00
_cell.angle_beta   90.00
_cell.angle_gamma   90.00
#
_symmetry.space_group_name_H-M   'P 1'
#
loop_
_entity.id
_entity.type
_entity.pdbx_description
1 polymer ?
#
loop_
_entity_poly.entity_id
_entity_poly.type
_entity_poly.pdbx_seq_one_letter_code
_entity_poly.pdbx_strand_id
1 'polypeptide(L)'
;MSEIGKRFKELIIANNDSNKSFATKIDVNANYISMMITGRKPISDSILYSIKKEIPNLNEEWLLQGKGSMFLAPNDVITNEVDDVFSRISDDEFAIYFAKHKDRLLNNEIIKVIIEKAASELYINKLKEDIKKLSDNS
;
A
#
# COMPACT_ATOMS: atom_id res chain seq x y z
N MET A 1 13.65 -19.82 -21.19
CA MET A 1 12.66 -19.02 -20.45
C MET A 1 13.21 -18.84 -19.05
N SER A 2 13.32 -17.62 -18.53
CA SER A 2 13.78 -17.39 -17.15
C SER A 2 12.72 -17.85 -16.15
N GLU A 3 13.11 -18.14 -14.90
CA GLU A 3 12.16 -18.52 -13.85
C GLU A 3 11.14 -17.39 -13.57
N ILE A 4 11.58 -16.13 -13.58
CA ILE A 4 10.69 -14.96 -13.51
C ILE A 4 9.73 -14.94 -14.71
N GLY A 5 10.23 -15.21 -15.92
CA GLY A 5 9.42 -15.22 -17.13
C GLY A 5 8.36 -16.33 -17.16
N LYS A 6 8.65 -17.49 -16.57
CA LYS A 6 7.67 -18.57 -16.35
C LYS A 6 6.57 -18.12 -15.40
N ARG A 7 6.92 -17.59 -14.22
CA ARG A 7 5.94 -17.08 -13.24
C ARG A 7 5.12 -15.93 -13.81
N PHE A 8 5.73 -15.05 -14.60
CA PHE A 8 5.00 -13.98 -15.27
C PHE A 8 3.98 -14.54 -16.28
N LYS A 9 4.34 -15.59 -17.01
CA LYS A 9 3.39 -16.28 -17.90
C LYS A 9 2.26 -16.96 -17.13
N GLU A 10 2.57 -17.59 -16.00
CA GLU A 10 1.59 -18.21 -15.10
C GLU A 10 0.61 -17.17 -14.55
N LEU A 11 1.09 -16.01 -14.13
CA LEU A 11 0.27 -14.90 -13.64
C LEU A 11 -0.75 -14.44 -14.70
N ILE A 12 -0.31 -14.28 -15.96
CA ILE A 12 -1.19 -13.88 -17.07
C ILE A 12 -2.31 -14.91 -17.27
N ILE A 13 -1.97 -16.20 -17.22
CA ILE A 13 -2.95 -17.29 -17.36
C ILE A 13 -3.91 -17.30 -16.17
N ALA A 14 -3.41 -17.14 -14.94
CA ALA A 14 -4.21 -17.12 -13.73
C ALA A 14 -5.21 -15.94 -13.72
N ASN A 15 -4.86 -14.82 -14.37
CA ASN A 15 -5.76 -13.68 -14.57
C ASN A 15 -6.79 -13.89 -15.70
N ASN A 16 -6.87 -15.09 -16.27
CA ASN A 16 -7.69 -15.41 -17.46
C ASN A 16 -7.40 -14.50 -18.66
N ASP A 17 -6.15 -14.07 -18.82
CA ASP A 17 -5.72 -13.18 -19.89
C ASP A 17 -4.87 -13.88 -20.94
N SER A 18 -4.86 -13.30 -22.14
CA SER A 18 -3.86 -13.56 -23.16
C SER A 18 -2.68 -12.60 -23.00
N ASN A 19 -1.52 -12.93 -23.56
CA ASN A 19 -0.38 -12.00 -23.57
C ASN A 19 -0.74 -10.64 -24.19
N LYS A 20 -1.64 -10.62 -25.19
CA LYS A 20 -2.06 -9.40 -25.87
C LYS A 20 -3.03 -8.58 -25.03
N SER A 21 -4.05 -9.22 -24.44
CA SER A 21 -5.02 -8.52 -23.58
C SER A 21 -4.35 -7.98 -22.31
N PHE A 22 -3.44 -8.75 -21.72
CA PHE A 22 -2.67 -8.30 -20.56
C PHE A 22 -1.75 -7.13 -20.90
N ALA A 23 -1.09 -7.14 -22.07
CA ALA A 23 -0.28 -6.02 -22.53
C ALA A 23 -1.10 -4.73 -22.61
N THR A 24 -2.33 -4.80 -23.13
CA THR A 24 -3.24 -3.65 -23.21
C THR A 24 -3.63 -3.15 -21.82
N LYS A 25 -3.92 -4.05 -20.87
CA LYS A 25 -4.30 -3.69 -19.49
C LYS A 25 -3.23 -2.92 -18.74
N ILE A 26 -1.97 -3.36 -18.87
CA ILE A 26 -0.84 -2.70 -18.20
C ILE A 26 -0.20 -1.58 -19.04
N ASP A 27 -0.84 -1.21 -20.15
CA ASP A 27 -0.42 -0.16 -21.11
C ASP A 27 1.02 -0.35 -21.66
N VAL A 28 1.29 -1.55 -22.19
CA VAL A 28 2.57 -1.87 -22.84
C VAL A 28 2.40 -2.54 -24.19
N ASN A 29 3.46 -2.50 -25.00
CA ASN A 29 3.50 -3.24 -26.25
C ASN A 29 3.54 -4.76 -25.98
N ALA A 30 2.75 -5.55 -26.73
CA ALA A 30 2.74 -7.02 -26.62
C ALA A 30 4.12 -7.68 -26.84
N ASN A 31 5.01 -7.03 -27.59
CA ASN A 31 6.39 -7.47 -27.73
C ASN A 31 7.16 -7.41 -26.40
N TYR A 32 6.88 -6.41 -25.55
CA TYR A 32 7.52 -6.30 -24.23
C TYR A 32 7.12 -7.47 -23.33
N ILE A 33 5.85 -7.87 -23.33
CA ILE A 33 5.38 -9.07 -22.61
C ILE A 33 6.17 -10.30 -23.07
N SER A 34 6.31 -10.50 -24.38
CA SER A 34 7.06 -11.63 -24.94
C SER A 34 8.55 -11.60 -24.55
N MET A 35 9.18 -10.43 -24.54
CA MET A 35 10.56 -10.27 -24.09
C MET A 35 10.73 -10.55 -22.59
N MET A 36 9.75 -10.19 -21.76
CA MET A 36 9.77 -10.48 -20.32
C MET A 36 9.56 -11.97 -20.03
N ILE A 37 8.61 -12.61 -20.71
CA ILE A 37 8.39 -14.06 -20.60
C ILE A 37 9.65 -14.82 -21.01
N THR A 38 10.28 -14.44 -22.11
CA THR A 38 11.50 -15.13 -22.57
C THR A 38 12.73 -14.84 -21.70
N GLY A 39 12.67 -13.83 -20.85
CA GLY A 39 13.78 -13.37 -20.00
C GLY A 39 14.78 -12.45 -20.71
N ARG A 40 14.46 -11.99 -21.93
CA ARG A 40 15.28 -11.04 -22.70
C ARG A 40 15.20 -9.61 -22.15
N LYS A 41 14.12 -9.30 -21.42
CA LYS A 41 13.92 -8.03 -20.74
C LYS A 41 13.51 -8.29 -19.28
N PRO A 42 14.13 -7.64 -18.29
CA PRO A 42 13.68 -7.76 -16.91
C PRO A 42 12.33 -7.05 -16.71
N ILE A 43 11.59 -7.48 -15.69
CA ILE A 43 10.45 -6.73 -15.18
C ILE A 43 11.02 -5.56 -14.37
N SER A 44 10.86 -4.33 -14.87
CA SER A 44 11.26 -3.12 -14.15
C SER A 44 10.22 -2.73 -13.11
N ASP A 45 10.60 -1.88 -12.15
CA ASP A 45 9.69 -1.39 -11.10
C ASP A 45 8.44 -0.70 -11.68
N SER A 46 8.58 0.04 -12.79
CA SER A 46 7.45 0.64 -13.49
C SER A 46 6.45 -0.39 -14.03
N ILE A 47 6.95 -1.51 -14.56
CA ILE A 47 6.09 -2.60 -15.05
C ILE A 47 5.45 -3.31 -13.87
N LEU A 48 6.22 -3.58 -12.82
CA LEU A 48 5.72 -4.21 -11.60
C LEU A 48 4.59 -3.37 -10.99
N TYR A 49 4.74 -2.05 -10.96
CA TYR A 49 3.70 -1.12 -10.53
C TYR A 49 2.44 -1.23 -11.39
N SER A 50 2.55 -1.21 -12.72
CA SER A 50 1.40 -1.37 -13.62
C SER A 50 0.70 -2.72 -13.44
N ILE A 51 1.47 -3.79 -13.22
CA ILE A 51 0.92 -5.12 -12.94
C ILE A 51 0.13 -5.10 -11.63
N LYS A 52 0.67 -4.52 -10.55
CA LYS A 52 -0.02 -4.43 -9.25
C LYS A 52 -1.27 -3.57 -9.29
N LYS A 53 -1.31 -2.57 -10.17
CA LYS A 53 -2.53 -1.78 -10.38
C LYS A 53 -3.65 -2.63 -10.99
N GLU A 54 -3.31 -3.55 -11.90
CA GLU A 54 -4.28 -4.48 -12.50
C GLU A 54 -4.59 -5.68 -11.59
N ILE A 55 -3.61 -6.14 -10.80
CA ILE A 55 -3.71 -7.29 -9.89
C ILE A 55 -3.26 -6.86 -8.48
N PRO A 56 -4.14 -6.22 -7.69
CA PRO A 56 -3.77 -5.64 -6.40
C PRO A 56 -3.28 -6.66 -5.36
N ASN A 57 -3.75 -7.90 -5.44
CA ASN A 57 -3.39 -8.99 -4.53
C ASN A 57 -2.17 -9.79 -4.99
N LEU A 58 -1.43 -9.34 -6.00
CA LEU A 58 -0.20 -10.01 -6.44
C LEU A 58 0.87 -9.99 -5.33
N ASN A 59 1.47 -11.14 -5.05
CA ASN A 59 2.68 -11.23 -4.25
C ASN A 59 3.92 -10.98 -5.12
N GLU A 60 4.58 -9.83 -4.93
CA GLU A 60 5.81 -9.48 -5.64
C GLU A 60 6.97 -10.44 -5.35
N GLU A 61 7.10 -10.92 -4.11
CA GLU A 61 8.17 -11.82 -3.71
C GLU A 61 8.02 -13.17 -4.41
N TRP A 62 6.79 -13.63 -4.64
CA TRP A 62 6.53 -14.78 -5.50
C TRP A 62 6.95 -14.51 -6.93
N LEU A 63 6.55 -13.39 -7.54
CA LEU A 63 6.88 -13.11 -8.93
C LEU A 63 8.40 -12.99 -9.16
N LEU A 64 9.09 -12.23 -8.31
CA LEU A 64 10.51 -11.91 -8.47
C LEU A 64 11.43 -13.02 -7.93
N GLN A 65 11.10 -13.61 -6.79
CA GLN A 65 11.98 -14.54 -6.06
C GLN A 65 11.44 -15.97 -5.98
N GLY A 66 10.17 -16.20 -6.33
CA GLY A 66 9.54 -17.53 -6.27
C GLY A 66 9.15 -17.96 -4.86
N LYS A 67 9.04 -17.03 -3.90
CA LYS A 67 8.70 -17.33 -2.51
C LYS A 67 7.23 -17.07 -2.21
N GLY A 68 6.62 -17.95 -1.44
CA GLY A 68 5.21 -17.84 -1.03
C GLY A 68 4.24 -18.21 -2.15
N SER A 69 3.00 -17.74 -2.02
CA SER A 69 1.92 -17.97 -2.99
C SER A 69 1.84 -16.83 -4.01
N MET A 70 1.28 -17.11 -5.21
CA MET A 70 1.08 -16.11 -6.28
C MET A 70 0.26 -14.90 -5.83
N PHE A 71 -0.81 -15.16 -5.08
CA PHE A 71 -1.68 -14.13 -4.53
C PHE A 71 -1.54 -14.10 -3.01
N LEU A 72 -1.54 -12.88 -2.48
CA LEU A 72 -1.63 -12.61 -1.05
C LEU A 72 -3.01 -12.98 -0.55
N ALA A 73 -3.10 -13.45 0.71
CA ALA A 73 -4.39 -13.66 1.34
C ALA A 73 -5.10 -12.31 1.51
N PRO A 74 -6.45 -12.27 1.62
CA PRO A 74 -7.19 -11.01 1.77
C PRO A 74 -6.69 -10.11 2.91
N ASN A 75 -6.12 -10.70 3.96
CA ASN A 75 -5.59 -10.00 5.12
C ASN A 75 -4.16 -9.46 4.93
N ASP A 76 -3.47 -9.88 3.86
CA ASP A 76 -2.07 -9.53 3.58
C ASP A 76 -1.93 -8.48 2.45
N VAL A 77 -3.06 -8.06 1.84
CA VAL A 77 -3.05 -7.02 0.79
C VAL A 77 -2.85 -5.65 1.45
N ILE A 78 -1.63 -5.16 1.44
CA ILE A 78 -1.32 -3.76 1.77
C ILE A 78 -1.62 -2.93 0.51
N THR A 79 -2.82 -2.34 0.45
CA THR A 79 -3.15 -1.36 -0.59
C THR A 79 -2.26 -0.13 -0.43
N ASN A 80 -1.68 0.37 -1.53
CA ASN A 80 -0.98 1.66 -1.55
C ASN A 80 -1.92 2.87 -1.28
N GLU A 81 -3.21 2.61 -1.17
CA GLU A 81 -4.20 3.50 -0.57
C GLU A 81 -4.25 3.22 0.93
N VAL A 82 -3.36 3.86 1.70
CA VAL A 82 -3.48 3.92 3.17
C VAL A 82 -4.82 4.57 3.58
N ASP A 83 -5.44 5.31 2.65
CA ASP A 83 -6.74 5.98 2.84
C ASP A 83 -7.93 5.03 3.00
N ASP A 84 -7.88 3.79 2.50
CA ASP A 84 -9.07 2.92 2.44
C ASP A 84 -9.14 1.82 3.52
N VAL A 85 -8.08 1.67 4.33
CA VAL A 85 -8.11 0.71 5.45
C VAL A 85 -8.81 1.32 6.67
N PHE A 86 -8.55 2.60 6.95
CA PHE A 86 -9.15 3.30 8.08
C PHE A 86 -10.60 3.76 7.82
N SER A 87 -10.99 3.96 6.56
CA SER A 87 -12.37 4.33 6.18
C SER A 87 -13.40 3.22 6.44
N ARG A 88 -12.95 1.96 6.52
CA ARG A 88 -13.78 0.76 6.69
C ARG A 88 -13.92 0.31 8.14
N ILE A 89 -13.14 0.90 9.04
CA ILE A 89 -13.17 0.59 10.48
C ILE A 89 -14.08 1.63 11.13
N SER A 90 -15.11 1.17 11.83
CA SER A 90 -15.97 2.09 12.59
C SER A 90 -15.20 2.74 13.75
N ASP A 91 -15.63 3.94 14.19
CA ASP A 91 -15.04 4.63 15.35
C ASP A 91 -15.01 3.72 16.60
N ASP A 92 -16.03 2.89 16.79
CA ASP A 92 -16.13 1.94 17.90
C ASP A 92 -15.08 0.83 17.81
N GLU A 93 -14.89 0.22 16.63
CA GLU A 93 -13.86 -0.79 16.42
C GLU A 93 -12.46 -0.22 16.60
N PHE A 94 -12.25 1.01 16.13
CA PHE A 94 -11.00 1.73 16.32
C PHE A 94 -10.75 2.02 17.81
N ALA A 95 -11.75 2.50 18.55
CA ALA A 95 -11.66 2.75 19.98
C ALA A 95 -11.35 1.46 20.77
N ILE A 96 -12.01 0.35 20.43
CA ILE A 96 -11.76 -0.96 21.04
C ILE A 96 -10.33 -1.42 20.78
N TYR A 97 -9.82 -1.25 19.56
CA TYR A 97 -8.44 -1.60 19.22
C TYR A 97 -7.43 -0.80 20.05
N PHE A 98 -7.63 0.51 20.14
CA PHE A 98 -6.76 1.39 20.93
C PHE A 98 -6.79 1.03 22.42
N ALA A 99 -7.97 0.73 22.97
CA ALA A 99 -8.11 0.31 24.35
C ALA A 99 -7.37 -1.01 24.63
N LYS A 100 -7.45 -1.99 23.72
CA LYS A 100 -6.80 -3.30 23.87
C LYS A 100 -5.29 -3.28 23.67
N HIS A 101 -4.78 -2.32 22.90
CA HIS A 101 -3.36 -2.28 22.51
C HIS A 101 -2.62 -1.04 22.99
N LYS A 102 -3.18 -0.33 23.98
CA LYS A 102 -2.68 0.95 24.49
C LYS A 102 -1.17 0.97 24.72
N ASP A 103 -0.64 -0.01 25.44
CA ASP A 103 0.78 -0.04 25.80
C ASP A 103 1.69 -0.13 24.58
N ARG A 104 1.34 -0.97 23.60
CA ARG A 104 2.15 -1.09 22.38
C ARG A 104 2.09 0.20 21.55
N LEU A 105 0.93 0.86 21.53
CA LEU A 105 0.71 2.06 20.73
C LEU A 105 1.48 3.24 21.33
N LEU A 106 1.48 3.39 22.65
CA LEU A 106 2.23 4.46 23.33
C LEU A 106 3.75 4.26 23.28
N ASN A 107 4.21 3.02 23.18
CA ASN A 107 5.63 2.71 23.05
C ASN A 107 6.13 2.73 21.59
N ASN A 108 5.28 3.06 20.63
CA ASN A 108 5.70 3.18 19.24
C ASN A 108 6.27 4.58 18.96
N GLU A 109 7.50 4.64 18.46
CA GLU A 109 8.22 5.90 18.21
C GLU A 109 7.48 6.83 17.25
N ILE A 110 6.85 6.30 16.20
CA ILE A 110 6.11 7.10 15.22
C ILE A 110 4.85 7.68 15.87
N ILE A 111 4.08 6.85 16.57
CA ILE A 111 2.86 7.27 17.27
C ILE A 111 3.18 8.34 18.31
N LYS A 112 4.26 8.19 19.05
CA LYS A 112 4.70 9.17 20.05
C LYS A 112 4.97 10.54 19.41
N VAL A 113 5.72 10.58 18.32
CA VAL A 113 5.99 11.83 17.57
C VAL A 113 4.68 12.48 17.07
N ILE A 114 3.73 11.67 16.58
CA ILE A 114 2.43 12.18 16.13
C ILE A 114 1.64 12.78 17.30
N ILE A 115 1.59 12.10 18.45
CA ILE A 115 0.91 12.60 19.65
C ILE A 115 1.53 13.91 20.13
N GLU A 116 2.86 13.98 20.20
CA GLU A 116 3.59 15.19 20.63
C GLU A 116 3.31 16.38 19.70
N LYS A 117 3.30 16.15 18.39
CA LYS A 117 2.94 17.16 17.40
C LYS A 117 1.51 17.66 17.60
N ALA A 118 0.54 16.74 17.72
CA ALA A 118 -0.87 17.09 17.90
C ALA A 118 -1.12 17.86 19.21
N ALA A 119 -0.49 17.43 20.31
CA ALA A 119 -0.56 18.12 21.59
C ALA A 119 0.01 19.55 21.52
N SER A 120 1.13 19.72 20.81
CA SER A 120 1.75 21.02 20.61
C SER A 120 0.84 21.98 19.81
N GLU A 121 0.19 21.49 18.75
CA GLU A 121 -0.76 22.28 17.95
C GLU A 121 -1.96 22.75 18.79
N LEU A 122 -2.53 21.86 19.61
CA LEU A 122 -3.62 22.21 20.54
C LEU A 122 -3.20 23.30 21.53
N TYR A 123 -2.00 23.18 22.10
CA TYR A 123 -1.48 24.16 23.04
C TYR A 123 -1.28 25.54 22.40
N ILE A 124 -0.70 25.57 21.19
CA ILE A 124 -0.51 26.80 20.42
C ILE A 124 -1.86 27.48 20.13
N ASN A 125 -2.87 26.71 19.73
CA ASN A 125 -4.20 27.25 19.45
C ASN A 125 -4.84 27.84 20.70
N LYS A 126 -4.74 27.16 21.84
CA LYS A 126 -5.21 27.69 23.12
C LYS A 126 -4.50 29.00 23.50
N LEU A 127 -3.18 29.07 23.35
CA LEU A 127 -2.42 30.30 23.60
C LEU A 127 -2.87 31.46 22.71
N LYS A 128 -3.12 31.20 21.42
CA LYS A 128 -3.65 32.23 20.50
C LYS A 128 -5.00 32.77 20.96
N GLU A 129 -5.90 31.88 21.41
CA GLU A 129 -7.20 32.29 21.96
C GLU A 129 -7.05 33.14 23.22
N ASP A 130 -6.17 32.73 24.13
CA ASP A 130 -5.97 33.44 25.39
C ASP A 130 -5.33 34.83 25.16
N ILE A 131 -4.37 34.93 24.24
CA ILE A 131 -3.79 36.22 23.81
C ILE A 131 -4.85 37.13 23.18
N LYS A 132 -5.71 36.58 22.32
CA LYS A 132 -6.80 37.35 21.70
C LYS A 132 -7.75 37.92 22.76
N LYS A 133 -8.16 37.10 23.74
CA LYS A 133 -9.01 37.55 24.85
C LYS A 133 -8.36 38.65 25.68
N LEU A 134 -7.04 38.62 25.87
CA LEU A 134 -6.33 39.70 26.58
C LEU A 134 -6.28 40.99 25.76
N SER A 135 -6.08 40.88 24.45
CA SER A 135 -6.09 42.03 23.53
C SER A 135 -7.47 42.67 23.38
N ASP A 136 -8.54 41.88 23.42
CA ASP A 136 -9.92 42.38 23.28
C ASP A 136 -10.45 43.03 24.59
N ASN A 137 -9.76 42.84 25.71
CA ASN A 137 -10.10 43.39 27.03
C ASN A 137 -9.16 44.54 27.49
N SER A 138 -8.24 45.00 26.63
CA SER A 138 -7.31 46.12 26.87
C SER A 138 -7.71 47.35 26.07
#